data_AF-C0BAG7-F1
#
_entry.id   AF-C0BAG7-F1
#
_cell.length_a   1.000
_cell.length_b   1.000
_cell.length_c   1.000
_cell.angle_alpha   90.00
_cell.angle_beta   90.00
_cell.angle_gamma   90.00
#
_symmetry.space_group_name_H-M   'P 1'
#
loop_
_entity.id
_entity.type
_entity.pdbx_description
1 polymer ?
#
loop_
_entity_poly.entity_id
_entity_poly.type
_entity_poly.pdbx_seq_one_letter_code
_entity_poly.pdbx_strand_id
1 'polypeptide(L)'
;MKTGMNKGRIVQVMGPVVDVVFEDGNLPCIKDALQVENNGKTCIMEVAQHLGNDEVRCLMLAASEGLCKDMEVTATGSGIKVPVGEQTLGRLFNVLGETIDNGEEIKEDTEHWVIHRDPPSFEDQSPVVEILETGIKVIDLLAPYAKGGKIGLFGGAGVGKTVLIQELIRNVATEHGGYSIFTGVGERSREGNDLWTEMKASGVLDKTALVFGQMNEPPGARMRVAETGLTMAEYFRDKEHQNVLLFIDNIFRFTQAGSEVSALLGRMPSAVGYQPTLATEMGELQERIASTKNGSVTSVQAVYVPADDLTDPAPATTFAHLDATTVLSRKVVEQGIYPAVDPLESNSRILEADIVGEEHYEVANRVTEVLQKYKELQDIIAILGMEELSDEDKATVMRARKIQKFLSQPFFVAETFTGVPGKYVPLKETIRGFKMILDGEMDEYPENAFFNVGTIDEVIEKAKAEKSRIEVPGMDTFGLKIISSDRVFYEGRCRKMIVPVPDGGGMEILPHHEDMVIAVVIGEAMLQFEEGEWVNLAVGAGFLEIVNNRVTMLVQTAEKPEDIDARHAQEQMEYAEEKLRQKQSIQEYYRTQASLSRAMNRLKVSKRKKW
;
A
#
# COMPACT_ATOMS: atom_id res chain seq x y z
N MET A 1 -39.71 -25.88 30.67
CA MET A 1 -39.55 -24.45 30.31
C MET A 1 -40.64 -24.12 29.30
N LYS A 2 -41.44 -23.07 29.56
CA LYS A 2 -42.51 -22.67 28.64
C LYS A 2 -41.87 -22.13 27.35
N THR A 3 -42.08 -22.81 26.25
CA THR A 3 -41.67 -22.44 24.87
C THR A 3 -42.65 -21.41 24.28
N GLY A 4 -42.90 -20.32 25.01
CA GLY A 4 -43.60 -19.15 24.48
C GLY A 4 -42.58 -18.08 24.15
N MET A 5 -42.70 -17.44 22.98
CA MET A 5 -41.86 -16.28 22.62
C MET A 5 -41.97 -15.23 23.73
N ASN A 6 -40.83 -14.92 24.36
CA ASN A 6 -40.77 -13.96 25.44
C ASN A 6 -40.88 -12.56 24.85
N LYS A 7 -42.00 -11.89 25.11
CA LYS A 7 -42.34 -10.60 24.51
C LYS A 7 -42.15 -9.48 25.53
N GLY A 8 -41.56 -8.39 25.08
CA GLY A 8 -41.42 -7.13 25.80
C GLY A 8 -42.04 -5.97 25.03
N ARG A 9 -41.98 -4.77 25.61
CA ARG A 9 -42.43 -3.55 24.94
C ARG A 9 -41.43 -2.42 25.12
N ILE A 10 -41.31 -1.58 24.09
CA ILE A 10 -40.43 -0.40 24.15
C ILE A 10 -40.96 0.60 25.17
N VAL A 11 -40.14 0.97 26.14
CA VAL A 11 -40.44 2.01 27.14
C VAL A 11 -39.91 3.36 26.68
N GLN A 12 -38.70 3.37 26.11
CA GLN A 12 -37.98 4.59 25.76
C GLN A 12 -37.04 4.36 24.58
N VAL A 13 -36.90 5.38 23.72
CA VAL A 13 -35.96 5.42 22.60
C VAL A 13 -35.09 6.67 22.72
N MET A 14 -33.77 6.49 22.79
CA MET A 14 -32.75 7.53 22.91
C MET A 14 -31.69 7.35 21.82
N GLY A 15 -31.98 7.86 20.62
CA GLY A 15 -31.13 7.59 19.46
C GLY A 15 -31.02 6.08 19.23
N PRO A 16 -29.82 5.47 19.17
CA PRO A 16 -29.65 4.03 19.00
C PRO A 16 -29.82 3.20 20.29
N VAL A 17 -30.07 3.83 21.44
CA VAL A 17 -30.32 3.13 22.71
C VAL A 17 -31.82 2.99 22.93
N VAL A 18 -32.29 1.77 23.18
CA VAL A 18 -33.71 1.46 23.35
C VAL A 18 -33.90 0.68 24.65
N ASP A 19 -34.77 1.17 25.52
CA ASP A 19 -35.11 0.49 26.77
C ASP A 19 -36.42 -0.30 26.57
N VAL A 20 -36.41 -1.57 26.96
CA VAL A 20 -37.50 -2.55 26.75
C VAL A 20 -37.86 -3.19 28.08
N VAL A 21 -39.16 -3.25 28.40
CA VAL A 21 -39.67 -3.91 29.62
C VAL A 21 -40.25 -5.29 29.28
N PHE A 22 -39.99 -6.28 30.14
CA PHE A 22 -40.50 -7.65 30.05
C PHE A 22 -41.40 -7.97 31.25
N GLU A 23 -42.71 -7.85 31.09
CA GLU A 23 -43.68 -7.90 32.20
C GLU A 23 -43.79 -9.29 32.88
N ASP A 24 -43.33 -10.35 32.22
CA ASP A 24 -43.38 -11.72 32.73
C ASP A 24 -42.19 -12.09 33.66
N GLY A 25 -41.31 -11.13 33.98
CA GLY A 25 -40.14 -11.33 34.86
C GLY A 25 -39.04 -12.23 34.26
N ASN A 26 -39.21 -12.67 33.02
CA ASN A 26 -38.21 -13.43 32.28
C ASN A 26 -37.33 -12.45 31.48
N LEU A 27 -36.34 -11.84 32.12
CA LEU A 27 -35.45 -10.91 31.42
C LEU A 27 -34.49 -11.68 30.48
N PRO A 28 -34.33 -11.25 29.22
CA PRO A 28 -33.28 -11.76 28.35
C PRO A 28 -31.88 -11.50 28.93
N CYS A 29 -30.92 -12.36 28.59
CA CYS A 29 -29.54 -12.22 29.06
C CYS A 29 -28.83 -11.04 28.39
N ILE A 30 -27.79 -10.51 29.04
CA ILE A 30 -26.88 -9.57 28.38
C ILE A 30 -26.25 -10.27 27.17
N LYS A 31 -26.12 -9.55 26.05
CA LYS A 31 -25.72 -10.04 24.71
C LYS A 31 -26.81 -10.83 23.95
N ASP A 32 -28.02 -11.01 24.50
CA ASP A 32 -29.13 -11.58 23.73
C ASP A 32 -29.65 -10.61 22.66
N ALA A 33 -30.04 -11.16 21.51
CA ALA A 33 -30.68 -10.43 20.43
C ALA A 33 -32.20 -10.34 20.66
N LEU A 34 -32.75 -9.16 20.42
CA LEU A 34 -34.19 -8.88 20.40
C LEU A 34 -34.61 -8.37 19.02
N GLN A 35 -35.82 -8.72 18.61
CA GLN A 35 -36.43 -8.36 17.33
C GLN A 35 -37.56 -7.36 17.55
N VAL A 36 -37.63 -6.33 16.70
CA VAL A 36 -38.74 -5.39 16.61
C VAL A 36 -39.14 -5.19 15.16
N GLU A 37 -40.45 -5.17 14.88
CA GLU A 37 -40.97 -4.80 13.57
C GLU A 37 -41.06 -3.28 13.44
N ASN A 38 -40.33 -2.71 12.48
CA ASN A 38 -40.33 -1.28 12.19
C ASN A 38 -40.57 -1.05 10.69
N ASN A 39 -41.68 -0.36 10.36
CA ASN A 39 -42.07 -0.04 8.97
C ASN A 39 -42.09 -1.25 8.02
N GLY A 40 -42.49 -2.44 8.51
CA GLY A 40 -42.55 -3.68 7.74
C GLY A 40 -41.18 -4.35 7.51
N LYS A 41 -40.16 -3.97 8.28
CA LYS A 41 -38.86 -4.63 8.34
C LYS A 41 -38.58 -5.08 9.78
N THR A 42 -38.06 -6.29 9.91
CA THR A 42 -37.52 -6.77 11.19
C THR A 42 -36.19 -6.07 11.47
N CYS A 43 -36.07 -5.43 12.62
CA CYS A 43 -34.84 -4.81 13.10
C CYS A 43 -34.34 -5.53 14.36
N ILE A 44 -33.02 -5.62 14.50
CA ILE A 44 -32.36 -6.28 15.62
C ILE A 44 -31.77 -5.24 16.58
N MET A 45 -31.91 -5.52 17.88
CA MET A 45 -31.20 -4.85 18.96
C MET A 45 -30.56 -5.87 19.89
N GLU A 46 -29.46 -5.51 20.53
CA GLU A 46 -28.74 -6.37 21.48
C GLU A 46 -28.90 -5.84 22.90
N VAL A 47 -29.17 -6.72 23.86
CA VAL A 47 -29.24 -6.34 25.28
C VAL A 47 -27.85 -5.99 25.80
N ALA A 48 -27.66 -4.74 26.23
CA ALA A 48 -26.38 -4.23 26.73
C ALA A 48 -26.30 -4.22 28.26
N GLN A 49 -27.42 -3.95 28.95
CA GLN A 49 -27.48 -3.84 30.41
C GLN A 49 -28.88 -4.12 30.96
N HIS A 50 -28.96 -4.56 32.21
CA HIS A 50 -30.21 -4.64 32.98
C HIS A 50 -30.35 -3.40 33.86
N LEU A 51 -31.46 -2.67 33.76
CA LEU A 51 -31.70 -1.43 34.52
C LEU A 51 -32.41 -1.68 35.86
N GLY A 52 -33.04 -2.84 36.01
CA GLY A 52 -33.98 -3.15 37.10
C GLY A 52 -35.43 -2.91 36.66
N ASN A 53 -36.40 -3.24 37.54
CA ASN A 53 -37.84 -3.16 37.23
C ASN A 53 -38.25 -3.91 35.95
N ASP A 54 -37.63 -5.06 35.70
CA ASP A 54 -37.83 -5.87 34.50
C ASP A 54 -37.51 -5.13 33.18
N GLU A 55 -36.72 -4.06 33.24
CA GLU A 55 -36.24 -3.29 32.09
C GLU A 55 -34.81 -3.67 31.69
N VAL A 56 -34.63 -3.87 30.40
CA VAL A 56 -33.33 -4.03 29.75
C VAL A 56 -33.05 -2.85 28.83
N ARG A 57 -31.79 -2.43 28.81
CA ARG A 57 -31.28 -1.42 27.90
C ARG A 57 -30.57 -2.10 26.74
N CYS A 58 -31.01 -1.77 25.53
CA CYS A 58 -30.57 -2.40 24.30
C CYS A 58 -29.87 -1.40 23.38
N LEU A 59 -29.00 -1.92 22.52
CA LEU A 59 -28.35 -1.18 21.45
C LEU A 59 -28.92 -1.63 20.11
N MET A 60 -29.46 -0.69 19.34
CA MET A 60 -29.94 -0.94 17.99
C MET A 60 -28.76 -1.21 17.04
N LEU A 61 -28.89 -2.25 16.23
CA LEU A 61 -27.98 -2.56 15.12
C LEU A 61 -28.47 -1.99 13.78
N ALA A 62 -29.69 -1.44 13.76
CA ALA A 62 -30.29 -0.74 12.62
C ALA A 62 -30.65 0.70 13.00
N ALA A 63 -31.10 1.49 12.02
CA ALA A 63 -31.64 2.83 12.28
C ALA A 63 -32.86 2.75 13.23
N SER A 64 -32.89 3.59 14.25
CA SER A 64 -33.98 3.64 15.25
C SER A 64 -35.13 4.56 14.85
N GLU A 65 -35.02 5.25 13.72
CA GLU A 65 -36.07 6.10 13.17
C GLU A 65 -37.34 5.29 12.91
N GLY A 66 -38.48 5.79 13.41
CA GLY A 66 -39.77 5.11 13.34
C GLY A 66 -40.10 4.25 14.57
N LEU A 67 -39.13 3.95 15.44
CA LEU A 67 -39.42 3.26 16.70
C LEU A 67 -40.24 4.15 17.64
N CYS A 68 -41.29 3.57 18.20
CA CYS A 68 -42.23 4.24 19.09
C CYS A 68 -42.36 3.47 20.40
N LYS A 69 -42.76 4.19 21.45
CA LYS A 69 -43.14 3.56 22.72
C LYS A 69 -44.27 2.56 22.51
N ASP A 70 -44.26 1.50 23.32
CA ASP A 70 -45.24 0.41 23.35
C ASP A 70 -45.24 -0.49 22.10
N MET A 71 -44.26 -0.34 21.20
CA MET A 71 -43.99 -1.35 20.16
C MET A 71 -43.59 -2.68 20.79
N GLU A 72 -44.11 -3.77 20.22
CA GLU A 72 -43.81 -5.14 20.65
C GLU A 72 -42.38 -5.54 20.25
N VAL A 73 -41.64 -6.09 21.21
CA VAL A 73 -40.28 -6.60 21.04
C VAL A 73 -40.29 -8.08 21.38
N THR A 74 -39.66 -8.91 20.56
CA THR A 74 -39.55 -10.35 20.79
C THR A 74 -38.11 -10.71 21.14
N ALA A 75 -37.89 -11.41 22.26
CA ALA A 75 -36.59 -11.96 22.58
C ALA A 75 -36.34 -13.24 21.76
N THR A 76 -35.18 -13.32 21.11
CA THR A 76 -34.80 -14.49 20.30
C THR A 76 -34.33 -15.67 21.17
N GLY A 77 -33.95 -15.41 22.42
CA GLY A 77 -33.46 -16.41 23.38
C GLY A 77 -31.99 -16.81 23.19
N SER A 78 -31.26 -16.12 22.32
CA SER A 78 -29.81 -16.24 22.16
C SER A 78 -29.20 -14.93 21.68
N GLY A 79 -27.87 -14.84 21.65
CA GLY A 79 -27.18 -13.74 20.96
C GLY A 79 -27.40 -13.75 19.44
N ILE A 80 -26.86 -12.73 18.78
CA ILE A 80 -26.88 -12.59 17.31
C ILE A 80 -26.20 -13.81 16.69
N LYS A 81 -26.86 -14.43 15.72
CA LYS A 81 -26.40 -15.63 15.02
C LYS A 81 -26.11 -15.31 13.57
N VAL A 82 -24.99 -15.80 13.07
CA VAL A 82 -24.52 -15.55 11.69
C VAL A 82 -24.21 -16.88 11.00
N PRO A 83 -24.39 -16.96 9.67
CA PRO A 83 -24.08 -18.18 8.93
C PRO A 83 -22.58 -18.45 8.97
N VAL A 84 -22.21 -19.73 9.02
CA VAL A 84 -20.83 -20.20 9.00
C VAL A 84 -20.66 -21.37 8.03
N GLY A 85 -19.43 -21.63 7.59
CA GLY A 85 -19.09 -22.71 6.66
C GLY A 85 -18.74 -22.24 5.25
N GLU A 86 -18.40 -23.18 4.37
CA GLU A 86 -17.93 -22.89 3.00
C GLU A 86 -18.93 -22.08 2.16
N GLN A 87 -20.22 -22.15 2.49
CA GLN A 87 -21.28 -21.36 1.84
C GLN A 87 -21.10 -19.85 2.04
N THR A 88 -20.29 -19.44 3.02
CA THR A 88 -19.94 -18.04 3.29
C THR A 88 -18.84 -17.50 2.40
N LEU A 89 -18.06 -18.37 1.76
CA LEU A 89 -16.94 -17.96 0.92
C LEU A 89 -17.44 -17.32 -0.38
N GLY A 90 -16.77 -16.25 -0.80
CA GLY A 90 -17.15 -15.45 -1.96
C GLY A 90 -18.37 -14.55 -1.77
N ARG A 91 -18.92 -14.49 -0.54
CA ARG A 91 -20.11 -13.72 -0.20
C ARG A 91 -19.77 -12.48 0.61
N LEU A 92 -20.67 -11.50 0.56
CA LEU A 92 -20.60 -10.27 1.34
C LEU A 92 -21.74 -10.18 2.34
N PHE A 93 -21.41 -10.01 3.62
CA PHE A 93 -22.36 -9.99 4.74
C PHE A 93 -22.36 -8.66 5.49
N ASN A 94 -23.50 -8.35 6.11
CA ASN A 94 -23.59 -7.33 7.16
C ASN A 94 -23.33 -7.95 8.56
N VAL A 95 -23.42 -7.13 9.61
CA VAL A 95 -23.24 -7.55 11.02
C VAL A 95 -24.22 -8.63 11.50
N LEU A 96 -25.38 -8.76 10.85
CA LEU A 96 -26.40 -9.77 11.20
C LEU A 96 -26.20 -11.08 10.44
N GLY A 97 -25.18 -11.15 9.56
CA GLY A 97 -24.97 -12.31 8.71
C GLY A 97 -25.89 -12.36 7.49
N GLU A 98 -26.57 -11.26 7.16
CA GLU A 98 -27.41 -11.15 5.96
C GLU A 98 -26.54 -10.77 4.76
N THR A 99 -26.80 -11.37 3.60
CA THR A 99 -26.03 -11.11 2.39
C THR A 99 -26.41 -9.77 1.75
N ILE A 100 -25.41 -8.96 1.40
CA ILE A 100 -25.58 -7.64 0.77
C ILE A 100 -24.96 -7.55 -0.64
N ASP A 101 -24.60 -8.69 -1.23
CA ASP A 101 -24.01 -8.82 -2.57
C ASP A 101 -25.02 -9.01 -3.71
N ASN A 102 -26.33 -9.06 -3.41
CA ASN A 102 -27.39 -9.47 -4.35
C ASN A 102 -27.16 -10.87 -4.97
N GLY A 103 -26.39 -11.74 -4.30
CA GLY A 103 -26.23 -13.14 -4.67
C GLY A 103 -27.44 -13.99 -4.26
N GLU A 104 -27.32 -15.31 -4.42
CA GLU A 104 -28.34 -16.25 -3.95
C GLU A 104 -28.47 -16.20 -2.43
N GLU A 105 -29.69 -16.35 -1.91
CA GLU A 105 -29.89 -16.45 -0.46
C GLU A 105 -29.14 -17.66 0.09
N ILE A 106 -28.53 -17.49 1.27
CA ILE A 106 -27.94 -18.61 1.99
C ILE A 106 -29.06 -19.56 2.40
N LYS A 107 -28.88 -20.85 2.14
CA LYS A 107 -29.91 -21.85 2.42
C LYS A 107 -30.27 -21.85 3.90
N GLU A 108 -31.55 -21.99 4.23
CA GLU A 108 -32.05 -21.98 5.61
C GLU A 108 -31.43 -23.09 6.50
N ASP A 109 -30.95 -24.19 5.91
CA ASP A 109 -30.31 -25.30 6.61
C ASP A 109 -28.83 -25.06 6.94
N THR A 110 -28.28 -23.90 6.58
CA THR A 110 -26.88 -23.54 6.89
C THR A 110 -26.67 -23.43 8.39
N GLU A 111 -25.52 -23.90 8.87
CA GLU A 111 -25.15 -23.80 10.29
C GLU A 111 -24.96 -22.33 10.68
N HIS A 112 -25.46 -21.96 11.86
CA HIS A 112 -25.36 -20.59 12.38
C HIS A 112 -24.75 -20.58 13.77
N TRP A 113 -23.77 -19.70 14.00
CA TRP A 113 -23.07 -19.55 15.27
C TRP A 113 -23.33 -18.19 15.90
N VAL A 114 -23.33 -18.14 17.23
CA VAL A 114 -23.49 -16.90 18.00
C VAL A 114 -22.19 -16.10 17.93
N ILE A 115 -22.28 -14.78 17.73
CA ILE A 115 -21.08 -13.92 17.58
C ILE A 115 -20.30 -13.71 18.88
N HIS A 116 -20.99 -13.77 20.02
CA HIS A 116 -20.43 -13.69 21.36
C HIS A 116 -20.00 -15.07 21.83
N ARG A 117 -18.70 -15.31 21.86
CA ARG A 117 -18.09 -16.58 22.27
C ARG A 117 -16.94 -16.31 23.22
N ASP A 118 -16.70 -17.27 24.11
CA ASP A 118 -15.55 -17.23 24.99
C ASP A 118 -14.25 -17.52 24.20
N PRO A 119 -13.12 -16.91 24.58
CA PRO A 119 -11.82 -17.23 23.98
C PRO A 119 -11.44 -18.71 24.24
N PRO A 120 -10.56 -19.29 23.41
CA PRO A 120 -10.05 -20.64 23.63
C PRO A 120 -9.46 -20.81 25.03
N SER A 121 -9.80 -21.94 25.67
CA SER A 121 -9.31 -22.26 27.00
C SER A 121 -7.78 -22.41 26.99
N PHE A 122 -7.13 -22.22 28.14
CA PHE A 122 -5.69 -22.41 28.28
C PHE A 122 -5.24 -23.83 27.85
N GLU A 123 -6.09 -24.83 28.06
CA GLU A 123 -5.78 -26.21 27.65
C GLU A 123 -5.81 -26.40 26.13
N ASP A 124 -6.60 -25.60 25.41
CA ASP A 124 -6.78 -25.72 23.96
C ASP A 124 -5.77 -24.89 23.16
N GLN A 125 -5.11 -23.93 23.80
CA GLN A 125 -4.09 -23.09 23.18
C GLN A 125 -2.84 -23.91 22.81
N SER A 126 -2.29 -23.64 21.62
CA SER A 126 -1.02 -24.23 21.20
C SER A 126 0.16 -23.43 21.76
N PRO A 127 1.12 -24.06 22.48
CA PRO A 127 2.32 -23.37 22.95
C PRO A 127 3.38 -23.21 21.85
N VAL A 128 3.21 -23.87 20.70
CA VAL A 128 4.20 -23.87 19.62
C VAL A 128 4.01 -22.61 18.78
N VAL A 129 5.07 -21.81 18.72
CA VAL A 129 5.14 -20.63 17.88
C VAL A 129 5.80 -21.02 16.56
N GLU A 130 5.04 -21.03 15.49
CA GLU A 130 5.53 -21.29 14.13
C GLU A 130 5.44 -20.03 13.28
N ILE A 131 6.40 -19.87 12.36
CA ILE A 131 6.36 -18.80 11.36
C ILE A 131 5.27 -19.10 10.32
N LEU A 132 4.51 -18.08 9.95
CA LEU A 132 3.67 -18.05 8.77
C LEU A 132 4.47 -17.46 7.60
N GLU A 133 4.90 -18.30 6.66
CA GLU A 133 5.61 -17.84 5.46
C GLU A 133 4.67 -17.06 4.53
N THR A 134 4.87 -15.75 4.44
CA THR A 134 4.01 -14.86 3.65
C THR A 134 4.40 -14.81 2.17
N GLY A 135 5.63 -15.20 1.85
CA GLY A 135 6.24 -15.08 0.54
C GLY A 135 6.68 -13.67 0.19
N ILE A 136 6.66 -12.74 1.16
CA ILE A 136 7.01 -11.33 1.00
C ILE A 136 8.32 -11.08 1.74
N LYS A 137 9.40 -10.83 0.98
CA LYS A 137 10.77 -10.75 1.51
C LYS A 137 10.94 -9.90 2.76
N VAL A 138 10.41 -8.67 2.74
CA VAL A 138 10.58 -7.72 3.85
C VAL A 138 9.85 -8.17 5.12
N ILE A 139 8.67 -8.79 4.98
CA ILE A 139 7.91 -9.30 6.12
C ILE A 139 8.60 -10.56 6.65
N ASP A 140 8.85 -11.53 5.79
CA ASP A 140 9.43 -12.82 6.20
C ASP A 140 10.83 -12.67 6.82
N LEU A 141 11.64 -11.69 6.37
CA LEU A 141 12.96 -11.45 6.94
C LEU A 141 12.91 -10.64 8.25
N LEU A 142 12.29 -9.45 8.22
CA LEU A 142 12.47 -8.43 9.27
C LEU A 142 11.31 -8.35 10.26
N ALA A 143 10.10 -8.71 9.85
CA ALA A 143 8.91 -8.70 10.69
C ALA A 143 8.10 -9.99 10.52
N PRO A 144 8.70 -11.18 10.76
CA PRO A 144 8.05 -12.45 10.47
C PRO A 144 6.75 -12.62 11.26
N TYR A 145 5.73 -13.18 10.62
CA TYR A 145 4.41 -13.37 11.23
C TYR A 145 4.34 -14.72 11.94
N ALA A 146 3.73 -14.74 13.12
CA ALA A 146 3.44 -15.96 13.84
C ALA A 146 2.09 -16.55 13.40
N LYS A 147 2.00 -17.87 13.22
CA LYS A 147 0.71 -18.55 13.04
C LYS A 147 -0.15 -18.38 14.29
N GLY A 148 -1.39 -17.94 14.11
CA GLY A 148 -2.29 -17.58 15.19
C GLY A 148 -1.96 -16.24 15.87
N GLY A 149 -0.97 -15.51 15.34
CA GLY A 149 -0.56 -14.22 15.88
C GLY A 149 -1.44 -13.07 15.44
N LYS A 150 -1.24 -11.92 16.09
CA LYS A 150 -1.89 -10.64 15.75
C LYS A 150 -0.87 -9.68 15.16
N ILE A 151 -1.15 -9.21 13.95
CA ILE A 151 -0.28 -8.33 13.20
C ILE A 151 -0.94 -6.97 13.10
N GLY A 152 -0.22 -5.91 13.47
CA GLY A 152 -0.64 -4.54 13.24
C GLY A 152 -0.06 -4.00 11.93
N LEU A 153 -0.93 -3.61 11.01
CA LEU A 153 -0.57 -2.91 9.78
C LEU A 153 -0.79 -1.41 9.95
N PHE A 154 0.31 -0.66 10.00
CA PHE A 154 0.31 0.78 10.16
C PHE A 154 0.57 1.45 8.82
N GLY A 155 -0.06 2.59 8.56
CA GLY A 155 0.21 3.35 7.35
C GLY A 155 -0.88 4.35 7.00
N GLY A 156 -0.48 5.45 6.37
CA GLY A 156 -1.38 6.47 5.86
C GLY A 156 -2.18 6.03 4.63
N ALA A 157 -3.00 6.91 4.08
CA ALA A 157 -3.64 6.67 2.78
C ALA A 157 -2.58 6.63 1.66
N GLY A 158 -2.77 5.74 0.69
CA GLY A 158 -1.94 5.66 -0.53
C GLY A 158 -0.61 4.92 -0.39
N VAL A 159 -0.31 4.30 0.76
CA VAL A 159 0.95 3.56 0.98
C VAL A 159 0.90 2.08 0.55
N GLY A 160 -0.20 1.64 -0.06
CA GLY A 160 -0.35 0.27 -0.56
C GLY A 160 -0.90 -0.76 0.45
N LYS A 161 -1.57 -0.33 1.52
CA LYS A 161 -2.20 -1.23 2.52
C LYS A 161 -3.09 -2.30 1.89
N THR A 162 -4.03 -1.85 1.05
CA THR A 162 -5.00 -2.73 0.37
C THR A 162 -4.30 -3.73 -0.55
N VAL A 163 -3.29 -3.28 -1.29
CA VAL A 163 -2.49 -4.14 -2.19
C VAL A 163 -1.75 -5.21 -1.38
N LEU A 164 -1.16 -4.82 -0.24
CA LEU A 164 -0.47 -5.77 0.65
C LEU A 164 -1.44 -6.80 1.24
N ILE A 165 -2.63 -6.38 1.68
CA ILE A 165 -3.67 -7.27 2.19
C ILE A 165 -4.09 -8.28 1.12
N GLN A 166 -4.38 -7.81 -0.10
CA GLN A 166 -4.78 -8.69 -1.20
C GLN A 166 -3.68 -9.70 -1.55
N GLU A 167 -2.41 -9.27 -1.56
CA GLU A 167 -1.28 -10.16 -1.80
C GLU A 167 -1.14 -11.22 -0.70
N LEU A 168 -1.31 -10.85 0.57
CA LEU A 168 -1.29 -11.79 1.70
C LEU A 168 -2.41 -12.84 1.58
N ILE A 169 -3.64 -12.41 1.25
CA ILE A 169 -4.77 -13.31 1.02
C ILE A 169 -4.43 -14.28 -0.10
N ARG A 170 -3.96 -13.76 -1.24
CA ARG A 170 -3.61 -14.56 -2.42
C ARG A 170 -2.51 -15.58 -2.12
N ASN A 171 -1.45 -15.17 -1.44
CA ASN A 171 -0.32 -16.04 -1.11
C ASN A 171 -0.72 -17.16 -0.15
N VAL A 172 -1.46 -16.84 0.92
CA VAL A 172 -1.90 -17.88 1.87
C VAL A 172 -2.95 -18.80 1.26
N ALA A 173 -3.89 -18.27 0.48
CA ALA A 173 -4.92 -19.07 -0.16
C ALA A 173 -4.37 -20.00 -1.26
N THR A 174 -3.26 -19.61 -1.91
CA THR A 174 -2.65 -20.39 -3.01
C THR A 174 -1.61 -21.38 -2.49
N GLU A 175 -0.71 -20.95 -1.60
CA GLU A 175 0.43 -21.77 -1.16
C GLU A 175 0.13 -22.60 0.08
N HIS A 176 -0.66 -22.05 1.02
CA HIS A 176 -0.98 -22.71 2.30
C HIS A 176 -2.39 -23.32 2.34
N GLY A 177 -3.19 -23.11 1.29
CA GLY A 177 -4.54 -23.67 1.16
C GLY A 177 -5.55 -23.15 2.19
N GLY A 178 -5.26 -22.04 2.87
CA GLY A 178 -6.13 -21.47 3.91
C GLY A 178 -7.24 -20.58 3.37
N TYR A 179 -8.33 -20.45 4.14
CA TYR A 179 -9.38 -19.48 3.89
C TYR A 179 -9.05 -18.12 4.52
N SER A 180 -9.66 -17.06 3.99
CA SER A 180 -9.52 -15.71 4.53
C SER A 180 -10.89 -15.11 4.85
N ILE A 181 -10.97 -14.35 5.94
CA ILE A 181 -12.16 -13.58 6.29
C ILE A 181 -11.74 -12.12 6.39
N PHE A 182 -12.37 -11.24 5.61
CA PHE A 182 -12.12 -9.81 5.68
C PHE A 182 -13.27 -9.11 6.38
N THR A 183 -12.94 -8.34 7.41
CA THR A 183 -13.90 -7.62 8.24
C THR A 183 -13.68 -6.12 8.14
N GLY A 184 -14.57 -5.46 7.41
CA GLY A 184 -14.58 -4.01 7.21
C GLY A 184 -15.31 -3.32 8.37
N VAL A 185 -14.57 -2.94 9.41
CA VAL A 185 -15.09 -2.25 10.60
C VAL A 185 -15.11 -0.75 10.37
N GLY A 186 -16.30 -0.17 10.26
CA GLY A 186 -16.48 1.27 10.03
C GLY A 186 -15.86 1.71 8.71
N GLU A 187 -15.98 0.86 7.69
CA GLU A 187 -15.25 1.06 6.44
C GLU A 187 -16.05 1.89 5.43
N ARG A 188 -15.35 2.58 4.52
CA ARG A 188 -16.04 3.43 3.54
C ARG A 188 -16.70 2.55 2.49
N SER A 189 -17.99 2.80 2.19
CA SER A 189 -18.71 1.99 1.20
C SER A 189 -18.05 1.99 -0.18
N ARG A 190 -17.38 3.09 -0.56
CA ARG A 190 -16.57 3.16 -1.80
C ARG A 190 -15.37 2.19 -1.74
N GLU A 191 -14.59 2.24 -0.66
CA GLU A 191 -13.38 1.41 -0.50
C GLU A 191 -13.74 -0.08 -0.38
N GLY A 192 -14.84 -0.40 0.31
CA GLY A 192 -15.39 -1.75 0.33
C GLY A 192 -15.84 -2.26 -1.03
N ASN A 193 -16.47 -1.41 -1.86
CA ASN A 193 -16.86 -1.77 -3.22
C ASN A 193 -15.66 -1.97 -4.14
N ASP A 194 -14.66 -1.10 -4.05
CA ASP A 194 -13.41 -1.19 -4.81
C ASP A 194 -12.70 -2.51 -4.45
N LEU A 195 -12.56 -2.81 -3.15
CA LEU A 195 -12.00 -4.06 -2.65
C LEU A 195 -12.73 -5.30 -3.17
N TRP A 196 -14.07 -5.32 -3.08
CA TRP A 196 -14.88 -6.43 -3.58
C TRP A 196 -14.70 -6.65 -5.08
N THR A 197 -14.66 -5.57 -5.86
CA THR A 197 -14.47 -5.63 -7.32
C THR A 197 -13.06 -6.11 -7.68
N GLU A 198 -12.03 -5.64 -6.97
CA GLU A 198 -10.64 -6.04 -7.17
C GLU A 198 -10.40 -7.51 -6.77
N MET A 199 -10.98 -7.96 -5.66
CA MET A 199 -10.93 -9.38 -5.24
C MET A 199 -11.61 -10.30 -6.24
N LYS A 200 -12.71 -9.84 -6.84
CA LYS A 200 -13.38 -10.58 -7.91
C LYS A 200 -12.53 -10.66 -9.18
N ALA A 201 -11.85 -9.57 -9.54
CA ALA A 201 -10.97 -9.52 -10.71
C ALA A 201 -9.70 -10.37 -10.51
N SER A 202 -9.16 -10.43 -9.30
CA SER A 202 -7.96 -11.22 -8.97
C SER A 202 -8.25 -12.71 -8.75
N GLY A 203 -9.52 -13.12 -8.68
CA GLY A 203 -9.92 -14.52 -8.44
C GLY A 203 -9.76 -14.99 -6.99
N VAL A 204 -9.50 -14.06 -6.07
CA VAL A 204 -9.24 -14.35 -4.65
C VAL A 204 -10.54 -14.44 -3.83
N LEU A 205 -11.62 -13.86 -4.36
CA LEU A 205 -12.93 -13.82 -3.72
C LEU A 205 -13.48 -15.22 -3.38
N ASP A 206 -13.23 -16.24 -4.22
CA ASP A 206 -13.75 -17.60 -4.03
C ASP A 206 -13.27 -18.28 -2.72
N LYS A 207 -12.17 -17.79 -2.14
CA LYS A 207 -11.60 -18.29 -0.88
C LYS A 207 -11.71 -17.28 0.27
N THR A 208 -12.50 -16.23 0.07
CA THR A 208 -12.61 -15.11 1.01
C THR A 208 -14.07 -14.82 1.35
N ALA A 209 -14.44 -14.80 2.63
CA ALA A 209 -15.71 -14.23 3.07
C ALA A 209 -15.50 -12.76 3.46
N LEU A 210 -16.45 -11.89 3.09
CA LEU A 210 -16.38 -10.47 3.38
C LEU A 210 -17.51 -10.10 4.36
N VAL A 211 -17.19 -9.40 5.43
CA VAL A 211 -18.16 -8.91 6.42
C VAL A 211 -17.96 -7.41 6.61
N PHE A 212 -18.94 -6.60 6.22
CA PHE A 212 -18.85 -5.14 6.32
C PHE A 212 -19.83 -4.56 7.33
N GLY A 213 -19.33 -3.63 8.13
CA GLY A 213 -20.10 -2.72 8.97
C GLY A 213 -19.70 -1.33 8.57
N GLN A 214 -20.47 -0.72 7.68
CA GLN A 214 -20.06 0.50 6.98
C GLN A 214 -20.14 1.76 7.87
N MET A 215 -19.49 2.85 7.47
CA MET A 215 -19.53 4.12 8.23
C MET A 215 -20.93 4.71 8.41
N ASN A 216 -21.87 4.43 7.50
CA ASN A 216 -23.26 4.89 7.58
C ASN A 216 -24.12 4.05 8.54
N GLU A 217 -23.60 2.94 9.06
CA GLU A 217 -24.30 2.09 10.01
C GLU A 217 -24.16 2.61 11.46
N PRO A 218 -25.14 2.31 12.34
CA PRO A 218 -25.08 2.74 13.73
C PRO A 218 -23.85 2.17 14.45
N PRO A 219 -23.39 2.83 15.53
CA PRO A 219 -22.19 2.39 16.25
C PRO A 219 -22.33 0.97 16.82
N GLY A 220 -23.55 0.51 17.15
CA GLY A 220 -23.79 -0.89 17.56
C GLY A 220 -23.38 -1.91 16.50
N ALA A 221 -23.74 -1.67 15.22
CA ALA A 221 -23.35 -2.52 14.10
C ALA A 221 -21.84 -2.51 13.86
N ARG A 222 -21.24 -1.32 13.84
CA ARG A 222 -19.77 -1.17 13.69
C ARG A 222 -18.99 -1.84 14.82
N MET A 223 -19.50 -1.82 16.04
CA MET A 223 -18.84 -2.48 17.17
C MET A 223 -18.91 -4.01 17.09
N ARG A 224 -19.99 -4.59 16.54
CA ARG A 224 -20.20 -6.05 16.49
C ARG A 224 -19.70 -6.74 15.21
N VAL A 225 -19.42 -5.98 14.16
CA VAL A 225 -18.99 -6.57 12.88
C VAL A 225 -17.66 -7.34 13.00
N ALA A 226 -16.73 -6.86 13.84
CA ALA A 226 -15.47 -7.54 14.12
C ALA A 226 -15.69 -8.97 14.67
N GLU A 227 -16.64 -9.12 15.60
CA GLU A 227 -17.01 -10.40 16.20
C GLU A 227 -17.71 -11.32 15.19
N THR A 228 -18.46 -10.75 14.24
CA THR A 228 -19.11 -11.51 13.16
C THR A 228 -18.08 -12.17 12.25
N GLY A 229 -17.12 -11.40 11.74
CA GLY A 229 -16.03 -11.93 10.93
C GLY A 229 -15.16 -12.93 11.70
N LEU A 230 -14.87 -12.65 12.97
CA LEU A 230 -14.15 -13.59 13.83
C LEU A 230 -14.91 -14.90 14.01
N THR A 231 -16.22 -14.87 14.18
CA THR A 231 -17.04 -16.09 14.35
C THR A 231 -17.02 -16.97 13.10
N MET A 232 -17.03 -16.36 11.91
CA MET A 232 -16.83 -17.09 10.65
C MET A 232 -15.43 -17.71 10.57
N ALA A 233 -14.39 -16.99 11.02
CA ALA A 233 -13.03 -17.52 11.07
C ALA A 233 -12.87 -18.66 12.09
N GLU A 234 -13.51 -18.55 13.26
CA GLU A 234 -13.51 -19.55 14.31
C GLU A 234 -14.15 -20.87 13.85
N TYR A 235 -15.16 -20.83 12.98
CA TYR A 235 -15.71 -22.05 12.38
C TYR A 235 -14.64 -22.83 11.62
N PHE A 236 -13.91 -22.16 10.73
CA PHE A 236 -12.86 -22.82 9.94
C PHE A 236 -11.70 -23.31 10.83
N ARG A 237 -11.39 -22.62 11.93
CA ARG A 237 -10.41 -23.06 12.94
C ARG A 237 -10.88 -24.29 13.72
N ASP A 238 -12.09 -24.22 14.29
CA ASP A 238 -12.55 -25.17 15.32
C ASP A 238 -13.23 -26.40 14.72
N LYS A 239 -13.96 -26.24 13.60
CA LYS A 239 -14.73 -27.30 12.94
C LYS A 239 -13.99 -27.91 11.75
N GLU A 240 -13.41 -27.07 10.88
CA GLU A 240 -12.71 -27.52 9.67
C GLU A 240 -11.20 -27.76 9.89
N HIS A 241 -10.70 -27.42 11.08
CA HIS A 241 -9.31 -27.64 11.46
C HIS A 241 -8.27 -26.96 10.55
N GLN A 242 -8.58 -25.73 10.11
CA GLN A 242 -7.74 -24.99 9.15
C GLN A 242 -7.03 -23.80 9.78
N ASN A 243 -5.99 -23.33 9.07
CA ASN A 243 -5.35 -22.05 9.33
C ASN A 243 -6.06 -20.96 8.52
N VAL A 244 -6.55 -19.95 9.22
CA VAL A 244 -7.41 -18.91 8.67
C VAL A 244 -6.72 -17.57 8.83
N LEU A 245 -6.78 -16.73 7.79
CA LEU A 245 -6.41 -15.32 7.91
C LEU A 245 -7.64 -14.47 8.20
N LEU A 246 -7.59 -13.68 9.26
CA LEU A 246 -8.61 -12.69 9.58
C LEU A 246 -8.06 -11.29 9.33
N PHE A 247 -8.69 -10.55 8.43
CA PHE A 247 -8.36 -9.14 8.20
C PHE A 247 -9.36 -8.26 8.94
N ILE A 248 -8.86 -7.30 9.72
CA ILE A 248 -9.70 -6.32 10.42
C ILE A 248 -9.28 -4.92 9.97
N ASP A 249 -10.08 -4.31 9.09
CA ASP A 249 -9.89 -2.92 8.64
C ASP A 249 -11.12 -2.08 9.04
N ASN A 250 -11.09 -1.31 10.11
CA ASN A 250 -9.95 -0.93 10.95
C ASN A 250 -10.22 -1.19 12.43
N ILE A 251 -9.24 -1.74 13.16
CA ILE A 251 -9.42 -2.04 14.60
C ILE A 251 -9.62 -0.76 15.44
N PHE A 252 -9.09 0.38 15.00
CA PHE A 252 -9.38 1.66 15.65
C PHE A 252 -10.87 2.04 15.55
N ARG A 253 -11.54 1.69 14.44
CA ARG A 253 -12.97 1.98 14.27
C ARG A 253 -13.86 1.12 15.17
N PHE A 254 -13.41 -0.08 15.54
CA PHE A 254 -14.03 -0.88 16.60
C PHE A 254 -14.00 -0.12 17.92
N THR A 255 -12.82 0.38 18.32
CA THR A 255 -12.67 1.20 19.53
C THR A 255 -13.49 2.48 19.49
N GLN A 256 -13.50 3.18 18.35
CA GLN A 256 -14.30 4.39 18.16
C GLN A 256 -15.80 4.11 18.34
N ALA A 257 -16.31 3.05 17.72
CA ALA A 257 -17.69 2.63 17.88
C ALA A 257 -18.01 2.27 19.34
N GLY A 258 -17.08 1.61 20.04
CA GLY A 258 -17.19 1.33 21.48
C GLY A 258 -17.26 2.59 22.35
N SER A 259 -16.47 3.63 22.06
CA SER A 259 -16.54 4.92 22.73
C SER A 259 -17.91 5.60 22.52
N GLU A 260 -18.42 5.59 21.28
CA GLU A 260 -19.75 6.11 20.95
C GLU A 260 -20.85 5.35 21.71
N VAL A 261 -20.83 4.02 21.67
CA VAL A 261 -21.76 3.15 22.41
C VAL A 261 -21.71 3.44 23.91
N SER A 262 -20.52 3.53 24.49
CA SER A 262 -20.33 3.79 25.91
C SER A 262 -20.91 5.14 26.34
N ALA A 263 -20.72 6.19 25.54
CA ALA A 263 -21.29 7.50 25.78
C ALA A 263 -22.83 7.46 25.74
N LEU A 264 -23.39 6.76 24.75
CA LEU A 264 -24.83 6.58 24.59
C LEU A 264 -25.47 5.79 25.74
N LEU A 265 -24.75 4.81 26.29
CA LEU A 265 -25.16 4.03 27.46
C LEU A 265 -25.09 4.84 28.77
N GLY A 266 -24.54 6.06 28.75
CA GLY A 266 -24.41 6.94 29.91
C GLY A 266 -23.23 6.58 30.83
N ARG A 267 -22.25 5.81 30.34
CA ARG A 267 -21.03 5.51 31.10
C ARG A 267 -20.14 6.74 31.13
N MET A 268 -19.49 7.00 32.26
CA MET A 268 -18.51 8.08 32.34
C MET A 268 -17.31 7.77 31.43
N PRO A 269 -16.90 8.70 30.56
CA PRO A 269 -15.74 8.50 29.71
C PRO A 269 -14.45 8.45 30.53
N SER A 270 -13.48 7.69 30.03
CA SER A 270 -12.12 7.57 30.57
C SER A 270 -11.17 8.56 29.87
N ALA A 271 -9.86 8.28 29.91
CA ALA A 271 -8.82 9.07 29.26
C ALA A 271 -9.17 9.35 27.78
N VAL A 272 -8.97 10.61 27.37
CA VAL A 272 -9.15 11.09 25.98
C VAL A 272 -10.58 10.87 25.42
N GLY A 273 -11.55 10.50 26.26
CA GLY A 273 -12.95 10.28 25.84
C GLY A 273 -13.29 8.83 25.47
N TYR A 274 -12.36 7.88 25.63
CA TYR A 274 -12.64 6.46 25.38
C TYR A 274 -13.54 5.85 26.47
N GLN A 275 -14.11 4.69 26.16
CA GLN A 275 -14.91 3.93 27.11
C GLN A 275 -14.05 3.41 28.28
N PRO A 276 -14.60 3.33 29.51
CA PRO A 276 -13.89 2.75 30.64
C PRO A 276 -13.62 1.24 30.47
N THR A 277 -14.37 0.59 29.58
CA THR A 277 -14.29 -0.84 29.25
C THR A 277 -13.34 -1.15 28.09
N LEU A 278 -12.53 -0.18 27.64
CA LEU A 278 -11.72 -0.29 26.42
C LEU A 278 -10.82 -1.54 26.42
N ALA A 279 -10.06 -1.74 27.50
CA ALA A 279 -9.15 -2.88 27.62
C ALA A 279 -9.88 -4.22 27.64
N THR A 280 -11.04 -4.29 28.30
CA THR A 280 -11.83 -5.52 28.38
C THR A 280 -12.48 -5.86 27.05
N GLU A 281 -13.10 -4.89 26.38
CA GLU A 281 -13.74 -5.09 25.07
C GLU A 281 -12.71 -5.43 23.98
N MET A 282 -11.54 -4.80 24.02
CA MET A 282 -10.43 -5.17 23.14
C MET A 282 -9.94 -6.59 23.45
N GLY A 283 -9.75 -6.93 24.73
CA GLY A 283 -9.33 -8.27 25.15
C GLY A 283 -10.32 -9.37 24.74
N GLU A 284 -11.63 -9.15 24.92
CA GLU A 284 -12.67 -10.10 24.51
C GLU A 284 -12.59 -10.45 23.02
N LEU A 285 -12.22 -9.49 22.16
CA LEU A 285 -12.00 -9.72 20.74
C LEU A 285 -10.63 -10.36 20.45
N GLN A 286 -9.55 -9.82 21.01
CA GLN A 286 -8.18 -10.20 20.67
C GLN A 286 -7.79 -11.58 21.22
N GLU A 287 -8.31 -11.99 22.38
CA GLU A 287 -7.99 -13.29 22.99
C GLU A 287 -8.68 -14.47 22.28
N ARG A 288 -9.75 -14.20 21.53
CA ARG A 288 -10.39 -15.20 20.65
C ARG A 288 -9.55 -15.49 19.40
N ILE A 289 -8.74 -14.53 18.98
CA ILE A 289 -7.77 -14.70 17.89
C ILE A 289 -6.57 -15.43 18.49
N ALA A 290 -6.47 -16.74 18.24
CA ALA A 290 -5.40 -17.56 18.79
C ALA A 290 -5.16 -18.81 17.95
N SER A 291 -4.00 -19.42 18.17
CA SER A 291 -3.69 -20.77 17.72
C SER A 291 -4.22 -21.79 18.73
N THR A 292 -4.95 -22.77 18.25
CA THR A 292 -5.46 -23.91 19.04
C THR A 292 -4.86 -25.22 18.54
N LYS A 293 -5.11 -26.32 19.23
CA LYS A 293 -4.75 -27.67 18.76
C LYS A 293 -5.39 -28.05 17.41
N ASN A 294 -6.50 -27.39 17.08
CA ASN A 294 -7.34 -27.70 15.94
C ASN A 294 -6.98 -26.88 14.69
N GLY A 295 -6.38 -25.70 14.85
CA GLY A 295 -6.06 -24.80 13.75
C GLY A 295 -5.61 -23.45 14.30
N SER A 296 -5.50 -22.44 13.44
CA SER A 296 -5.11 -21.09 13.89
C SER A 296 -5.91 -20.00 13.19
N VAL A 297 -6.21 -18.92 13.92
CA VAL A 297 -6.69 -17.67 13.32
C VAL A 297 -5.56 -16.66 13.43
N THR A 298 -4.91 -16.37 12.32
CA THR A 298 -3.87 -15.34 12.24
C THR A 298 -4.53 -14.05 11.79
N SER A 299 -4.40 -12.97 12.56
CA SER A 299 -5.09 -11.71 12.22
C SER A 299 -4.15 -10.64 11.71
N VAL A 300 -4.53 -9.97 10.63
CA VAL A 300 -3.85 -8.77 10.10
C VAL A 300 -4.80 -7.59 10.26
N GLN A 301 -4.44 -6.67 11.14
CA GLN A 301 -5.31 -5.61 11.61
C GLN A 301 -4.75 -4.26 11.17
N ALA A 302 -5.51 -3.51 10.38
CA ALA A 302 -5.13 -2.14 10.09
C ALA A 302 -5.33 -1.30 11.35
N VAL A 303 -4.29 -0.59 11.77
CA VAL A 303 -4.32 0.27 12.96
C VAL A 303 -4.14 1.71 12.53
N TYR A 304 -5.17 2.52 12.78
CA TYR A 304 -5.09 3.97 12.62
C TYR A 304 -4.57 4.60 13.92
N VAL A 305 -3.49 5.37 13.82
CA VAL A 305 -2.93 6.13 14.95
C VAL A 305 -3.48 7.56 14.86
N PRO A 306 -4.34 7.99 15.80
CA PRO A 306 -4.90 9.33 15.76
C PRO A 306 -3.80 10.37 16.00
N ALA A 307 -3.73 11.37 15.12
CA ALA A 307 -2.76 12.46 15.20
C ALA A 307 -1.28 12.01 15.30
N ASP A 308 -0.97 10.82 14.80
CA ASP A 308 0.36 10.18 14.90
C ASP A 308 0.85 10.02 16.36
N ASP A 309 -0.07 9.99 17.34
CA ASP A 309 0.23 9.81 18.76
C ASP A 309 0.08 8.33 19.18
N LEU A 310 1.21 7.63 19.31
CA LEU A 310 1.28 6.25 19.77
C LEU A 310 0.91 6.09 21.26
N THR A 311 0.84 7.18 22.02
CA THR A 311 0.48 7.17 23.44
C THR A 311 -1.02 7.27 23.68
N ASP A 312 -1.81 7.48 22.62
CA ASP A 312 -3.26 7.41 22.70
C ASP A 312 -3.72 6.03 23.23
N PRO A 313 -4.71 5.98 24.15
CA PRO A 313 -5.16 4.73 24.76
C PRO A 313 -5.59 3.64 23.77
N ALA A 314 -6.13 4.00 22.59
CA ALA A 314 -6.63 3.03 21.63
C ALA A 314 -5.50 2.26 20.93
N PRO A 315 -4.51 2.93 20.29
CA PRO A 315 -3.29 2.26 19.84
C PRO A 315 -2.55 1.56 20.97
N ALA A 316 -2.36 2.20 22.14
CA ALA A 316 -1.59 1.63 23.25
C ALA A 316 -2.17 0.30 23.75
N THR A 317 -3.51 0.21 23.86
CA THR A 317 -4.19 -1.03 24.24
C THR A 317 -4.07 -2.08 23.14
N THR A 318 -4.19 -1.67 21.87
CA THR A 318 -4.05 -2.58 20.72
C THR A 318 -2.64 -3.18 20.66
N PHE A 319 -1.60 -2.35 20.85
CA PHE A 319 -0.19 -2.77 20.83
C PHE A 319 0.12 -3.87 21.83
N ALA A 320 -0.53 -3.87 23.00
CA ALA A 320 -0.32 -4.90 24.01
C ALA A 320 -0.71 -6.31 23.53
N HIS A 321 -1.55 -6.42 22.49
CA HIS A 321 -1.97 -7.70 21.91
C HIS A 321 -1.23 -8.05 20.61
N LEU A 322 -0.46 -7.14 20.00
CA LEU A 322 0.20 -7.40 18.71
C LEU A 322 1.49 -8.19 18.89
N ASP A 323 1.66 -9.24 18.08
CA ASP A 323 2.87 -10.05 18.00
C ASP A 323 3.88 -9.48 16.99
N ALA A 324 3.39 -8.82 15.92
CA ALA A 324 4.21 -8.16 14.93
C ALA A 324 3.60 -6.82 14.51
N THR A 325 4.45 -5.87 14.16
CA THR A 325 4.04 -4.57 13.61
C THR A 325 4.71 -4.37 12.25
N THR A 326 3.91 -4.04 11.25
CA THR A 326 4.36 -3.73 9.90
C THR A 326 3.98 -2.29 9.60
N VAL A 327 4.98 -1.42 9.50
CA VAL A 327 4.78 0.01 9.28
C VAL A 327 4.99 0.33 7.82
N LEU A 328 3.98 0.89 7.16
CA LEU A 328 4.05 1.35 5.78
C LEU A 328 4.30 2.86 5.73
N SER A 329 5.43 3.24 5.12
CA SER A 329 5.94 4.60 5.14
C SER A 329 5.80 5.29 3.79
N ARG A 330 5.31 6.55 3.81
CA ARG A 330 5.24 7.38 2.60
C ARG A 330 6.64 7.69 2.02
N LYS A 331 7.66 7.79 2.86
CA LYS A 331 9.04 8.04 2.41
C LYS A 331 9.55 6.91 1.51
N VAL A 332 9.16 5.68 1.80
CA VAL A 332 9.51 4.50 1.00
C VAL A 332 8.75 4.50 -0.34
N VAL A 333 7.46 4.89 -0.32
CA VAL A 333 6.66 5.09 -1.53
C VAL A 333 7.27 6.14 -2.47
N GLU A 334 7.72 7.27 -1.94
CA GLU A 334 8.33 8.35 -2.72
C GLU A 334 9.63 7.92 -3.43
N GLN A 335 10.27 6.85 -2.94
CA GLN A 335 11.44 6.22 -3.56
C GLN A 335 11.07 5.15 -4.61
N GLY A 336 9.77 4.92 -4.84
CA GLY A 336 9.23 3.93 -5.76
C GLY A 336 9.32 2.49 -5.26
N ILE A 337 9.61 2.25 -3.97
CA ILE A 337 9.78 0.92 -3.40
C ILE A 337 8.43 0.37 -2.92
N TYR A 338 8.05 -0.79 -3.44
CA TYR A 338 6.84 -1.52 -3.04
C TYR A 338 7.18 -2.99 -2.73
N PRO A 339 6.61 -3.58 -1.66
CA PRO A 339 5.72 -2.96 -0.67
C PRO A 339 6.44 -1.89 0.17
N ALA A 340 5.71 -0.86 0.61
CA ALA A 340 6.29 0.31 1.26
C ALA A 340 6.59 0.11 2.76
N VAL A 341 7.07 -1.08 3.14
CA VAL A 341 7.37 -1.43 4.52
C VAL A 341 8.65 -0.72 4.97
N ASP A 342 8.59 -0.02 6.10
CA ASP A 342 9.76 0.56 6.75
C ASP A 342 10.49 -0.55 7.52
N PRO A 343 11.73 -0.90 7.11
CA PRO A 343 12.47 -2.01 7.71
C PRO A 343 13.00 -1.71 9.12
N LEU A 344 13.02 -0.45 9.55
CA LEU A 344 13.54 -0.05 10.86
C LEU A 344 12.43 0.20 11.88
N GLU A 345 11.25 0.61 11.42
CA GLU A 345 10.08 0.82 12.30
C GLU A 345 9.21 -0.42 12.46
N SER A 346 9.29 -1.39 11.53
CA SER A 346 8.60 -2.67 11.63
C SER A 346 9.34 -3.63 12.56
N ASN A 347 8.61 -4.39 13.38
CA ASN A 347 9.20 -5.34 14.32
C ASN A 347 8.33 -6.60 14.47
N SER A 348 8.92 -7.65 15.05
CA SER A 348 8.21 -8.87 15.42
C SER A 348 8.75 -9.45 16.70
N ARG A 349 7.87 -9.91 17.58
CA ARG A 349 8.21 -10.60 18.82
C ARG A 349 8.87 -11.94 18.57
N ILE A 350 8.56 -12.58 17.43
CA ILE A 350 9.08 -13.91 17.14
C ILE A 350 10.45 -13.90 16.47
N LEU A 351 11.02 -12.72 16.18
CA LEU A 351 12.37 -12.59 15.61
C LEU A 351 13.44 -12.85 16.68
N GLU A 352 13.47 -14.09 17.17
CA GLU A 352 14.41 -14.61 18.17
C GLU A 352 15.07 -15.87 17.61
N ALA A 353 16.37 -16.08 17.87
CA ALA A 353 17.14 -17.21 17.33
C ALA A 353 16.51 -18.58 17.67
N ASP A 354 15.89 -18.71 18.84
CA ASP A 354 15.24 -19.95 19.28
C ASP A 354 13.97 -20.29 18.49
N ILE A 355 13.34 -19.29 17.84
CA ILE A 355 12.08 -19.46 17.09
C ILE A 355 12.36 -19.50 15.58
N VAL A 356 13.08 -18.50 15.05
CA VAL A 356 13.34 -18.40 13.60
C VAL A 356 14.58 -19.16 13.13
N GLY A 357 15.43 -19.58 14.06
CA GLY A 357 16.73 -20.18 13.79
C GLY A 357 17.86 -19.15 13.74
N GLU A 358 19.08 -19.59 14.08
CA GLU A 358 20.27 -18.73 14.16
C GLU A 358 20.55 -18.00 12.85
N GLU A 359 20.51 -18.71 11.71
CA GLU A 359 20.85 -18.11 10.41
C GLU A 359 19.88 -16.98 10.01
N HIS A 360 18.57 -17.16 10.20
CA HIS A 360 17.58 -16.13 9.91
C HIS A 360 17.81 -14.92 10.82
N TYR A 361 17.94 -15.15 12.12
CA TYR A 361 18.14 -14.09 13.12
C TYR A 361 19.40 -13.26 12.85
N GLU A 362 20.54 -13.90 12.57
CA GLU A 362 21.79 -13.22 12.27
C GLU A 362 21.71 -12.38 11.00
N VAL A 363 21.11 -12.91 9.93
CA VAL A 363 20.95 -12.19 8.66
C VAL A 363 20.03 -10.98 8.85
N ALA A 364 18.90 -11.14 9.55
CA ALA A 364 17.97 -10.05 9.82
C ALA A 364 18.63 -8.91 10.62
N ASN A 365 19.37 -9.23 11.69
CA ASN A 365 20.08 -8.23 12.49
C ASN A 365 21.16 -7.50 11.68
N ARG A 366 21.95 -8.22 10.89
CA ARG A 366 22.97 -7.61 10.02
C ARG A 366 22.34 -6.66 8.98
N VAL A 367 21.18 -7.03 8.43
CA VAL A 367 20.42 -6.13 7.52
C VAL A 367 20.00 -4.86 8.26
N THR A 368 19.42 -4.98 9.45
CA THR A 368 19.00 -3.84 10.27
C THR A 368 20.17 -2.92 10.63
N GLU A 369 21.31 -3.49 11.04
CA GLU A 369 22.54 -2.74 11.34
C GLU A 369 23.05 -1.94 10.14
N VAL A 370 23.09 -2.56 8.96
CA VAL A 370 23.54 -1.90 7.72
C VAL A 370 22.58 -0.77 7.32
N LEU A 371 21.27 -0.98 7.44
CA LEU A 371 20.26 0.05 7.14
C LEU A 371 20.29 1.19 8.16
N GLN A 372 20.55 0.91 9.43
CA GLN A 372 20.68 1.92 10.47
C GLN A 372 21.95 2.77 10.26
N LYS A 373 23.09 2.13 9.99
CA LYS A 373 24.33 2.83 9.65
C LYS A 373 24.16 3.68 8.38
N TYR A 374 23.43 3.18 7.38
CA TYR A 374 23.12 3.98 6.19
C TYR A 374 22.30 5.23 6.50
N LYS A 375 21.30 5.14 7.39
CA LYS A 375 20.50 6.30 7.81
C LYS A 375 21.35 7.38 8.50
N GLU A 376 22.30 6.98 9.34
CA GLU A 376 23.26 7.91 9.97
C GLU A 376 24.17 8.57 8.93
N LEU A 377 24.62 7.81 7.93
CA LEU A 377 25.48 8.31 6.85
C LEU A 377 24.72 9.19 5.85
N GLN A 378 23.40 9.01 5.67
CA GLN A 378 22.60 9.84 4.75
C GLN A 378 22.66 11.33 5.09
N ASP A 379 22.59 11.69 6.37
CA ASP A 379 22.69 13.08 6.83
C ASP A 379 24.07 13.68 6.50
N ILE A 380 25.13 12.88 6.65
CA ILE A 380 26.50 13.28 6.31
C ILE A 380 26.64 13.45 4.79
N ILE A 381 26.13 12.50 3.99
CA ILE A 381 26.15 12.55 2.52
C ILE A 381 25.43 13.79 2.00
N ALA A 382 24.29 14.15 2.60
CA ALA A 382 23.52 15.31 2.20
C ALA A 382 24.26 16.65 2.42
N ILE A 383 25.16 16.72 3.42
CA ILE A 383 25.89 17.94 3.78
C ILE A 383 27.27 18.01 3.09
N LEU A 384 28.04 16.91 3.18
CA LEU A 384 29.45 16.86 2.77
C LEU A 384 29.67 16.18 1.41
N GLY A 385 28.71 15.39 0.94
CA GLY A 385 28.85 14.58 -0.27
C GLY A 385 29.42 13.19 0.00
N MET A 386 29.25 12.27 -0.97
CA MET A 386 29.65 10.87 -0.84
C MET A 386 31.18 10.66 -0.87
N GLU A 387 31.93 11.61 -1.42
CA GLU A 387 33.39 11.51 -1.57
C GLU A 387 34.14 11.56 -0.24
N GLU A 388 33.58 12.25 0.75
CA GLU A 388 34.15 12.45 2.09
C GLU A 388 34.03 11.23 3.01
N LEU A 389 33.28 10.21 2.58
CA LEU A 389 33.15 8.95 3.31
C LEU A 389 34.41 8.08 3.16
N SER A 390 34.71 7.32 4.21
CA SER A 390 35.72 6.25 4.15
C SER A 390 35.32 5.19 3.11
N ASP A 391 36.29 4.43 2.57
CA ASP A 391 35.99 3.38 1.58
C ASP A 391 35.08 2.29 2.16
N GLU A 392 35.18 2.02 3.46
CA GLU A 392 34.30 1.08 4.18
C GLU A 392 32.87 1.61 4.29
N ASP A 393 32.71 2.90 4.60
CA ASP A 393 31.38 3.53 4.67
C ASP A 393 30.76 3.64 3.28
N LYS A 394 31.55 3.93 2.24
CA LYS A 394 31.09 3.88 0.84
C LYS A 394 30.57 2.49 0.48
N ALA A 395 31.31 1.43 0.83
CA ALA A 395 30.87 0.06 0.60
C ALA A 395 29.57 -0.26 1.37
N THR A 396 29.48 0.18 2.64
CA THR A 396 28.27 0.02 3.46
C THR A 396 27.07 0.71 2.82
N VAL A 397 27.22 1.96 2.35
CA VAL A 397 26.18 2.73 1.67
C VAL A 397 25.72 2.03 0.39
N MET A 398 26.65 1.53 -0.41
CA MET A 398 26.34 0.80 -1.64
C MET A 398 25.54 -0.48 -1.36
N ARG A 399 25.95 -1.26 -0.34
CA ARG A 399 25.21 -2.46 0.08
C ARG A 399 23.85 -2.12 0.66
N ALA A 400 23.75 -1.07 1.47
CA ALA A 400 22.48 -0.62 2.03
C ALA A 400 21.48 -0.20 0.94
N ARG A 401 21.92 0.53 -0.10
CA ARG A 401 21.08 0.89 -1.25
C ARG A 401 20.58 -0.34 -2.01
N LYS A 402 21.44 -1.35 -2.19
CA LYS A 402 21.06 -2.64 -2.79
C LYS A 402 20.05 -3.40 -1.95
N ILE A 403 20.27 -3.50 -0.64
CA ILE A 403 19.34 -4.10 0.32
C ILE A 403 17.98 -3.39 0.24
N GLN A 404 17.98 -2.06 0.29
CA GLN A 404 16.76 -1.26 0.24
C GLN A 404 15.95 -1.50 -1.03
N LYS A 405 16.63 -1.60 -2.19
CA LYS A 405 15.98 -1.96 -3.46
C LYS A 405 15.56 -3.42 -3.48
N PHE A 406 16.34 -4.34 -2.92
CA PHE A 406 16.03 -5.77 -2.90
C PHE A 406 14.85 -6.14 -2.00
N LEU A 407 14.51 -5.29 -1.02
CA LEU A 407 13.29 -5.40 -0.24
C LEU A 407 12.03 -5.18 -1.10
N SER A 408 12.15 -4.52 -2.27
CA SER A 408 11.03 -4.42 -3.21
C SER A 408 10.71 -5.78 -3.85
N GLN A 409 9.44 -5.99 -4.15
CA GLN A 409 8.94 -7.25 -4.71
C GLN A 409 7.72 -6.98 -5.59
N PRO A 410 7.67 -7.54 -6.82
CA PRO A 410 6.49 -7.45 -7.66
C PRO A 410 5.39 -8.37 -7.11
N PHE A 411 4.20 -7.81 -6.89
CA PHE A 411 3.03 -8.53 -6.39
C PHE A 411 2.14 -9.03 -7.52
N PHE A 412 1.52 -10.20 -7.32
CA PHE A 412 0.61 -10.78 -8.31
C PHE A 412 -0.64 -9.93 -8.48
N VAL A 413 -1.17 -9.40 -7.38
CA VAL A 413 -2.37 -8.54 -7.42
C VAL A 413 -2.09 -7.20 -8.11
N ALA A 414 -0.83 -6.79 -8.19
CA ALA A 414 -0.39 -5.55 -8.84
C ALA A 414 0.03 -5.73 -10.31
N GLU A 415 0.00 -6.95 -10.86
CA GLU A 415 0.46 -7.26 -12.21
C GLU A 415 -0.35 -6.51 -13.27
N THR A 416 -1.67 -6.37 -13.06
CA THR A 416 -2.57 -5.63 -13.96
C THR A 416 -2.23 -4.15 -14.06
N PHE A 417 -1.67 -3.55 -13.01
CA PHE A 417 -1.31 -2.14 -12.95
C PHE A 417 0.14 -1.88 -13.35
N THR A 418 1.05 -2.80 -13.01
CA THR A 418 2.50 -2.64 -13.20
C THR A 418 3.01 -3.28 -14.49
N GLY A 419 2.30 -4.26 -15.04
CA GLY A 419 2.75 -5.08 -16.17
C GLY A 419 3.93 -6.01 -15.84
N VAL A 420 4.34 -6.09 -14.57
CA VAL A 420 5.42 -6.97 -14.09
C VAL A 420 4.79 -8.19 -13.43
N PRO A 421 5.13 -9.41 -13.85
CA PRO A 421 4.61 -10.63 -13.23
C PRO A 421 4.96 -10.70 -11.74
N GLY A 422 3.96 -11.02 -10.92
CA GLY A 422 4.14 -11.22 -9.49
C GLY A 422 5.07 -12.40 -9.17
N LYS A 423 5.70 -12.34 -7.99
CA LYS A 423 6.64 -13.38 -7.53
C LYS A 423 6.38 -13.73 -6.07
N TYR A 424 6.27 -15.03 -5.78
CA TYR A 424 6.29 -15.58 -4.44
C TYR A 424 7.74 -15.95 -4.11
N VAL A 425 8.29 -15.47 -2.99
CA VAL A 425 9.68 -15.72 -2.60
C VAL A 425 9.71 -16.56 -1.32
N PRO A 426 10.14 -17.84 -1.38
CA PRO A 426 10.25 -18.68 -0.18
C PRO A 426 11.24 -18.13 0.84
N LEU A 427 11.01 -18.37 2.13
CA LEU A 427 11.84 -17.83 3.22
C LEU A 427 13.33 -18.17 3.05
N LYS A 428 13.63 -19.41 2.63
CA LYS A 428 15.00 -19.87 2.41
C LYS A 428 15.75 -19.07 1.35
N GLU A 429 15.06 -18.72 0.25
CA GLU A 429 15.66 -17.90 -0.81
C GLU A 429 15.81 -16.44 -0.38
N THR A 430 14.90 -15.94 0.46
CA THR A 430 15.03 -14.62 1.10
C THR A 430 16.31 -14.56 1.92
N ILE A 431 16.50 -15.48 2.87
CA ILE A 431 17.68 -15.51 3.75
C ILE A 431 18.97 -15.64 2.93
N ARG A 432 19.01 -16.56 1.97
CA ARG A 432 20.15 -16.74 1.04
C ARG A 432 20.47 -15.44 0.29
N GLY A 433 19.47 -14.78 -0.28
CA GLY A 433 19.65 -13.55 -1.06
C GLY A 433 20.23 -12.40 -0.23
N PHE A 434 19.69 -12.16 0.96
CA PHE A 434 20.21 -11.10 1.84
C PHE A 434 21.61 -11.44 2.38
N LYS A 435 21.89 -12.70 2.70
CA LYS A 435 23.22 -13.15 3.11
C LYS A 435 24.29 -12.89 2.04
N MET A 436 24.01 -13.23 0.78
CA MET A 436 24.94 -12.98 -0.34
C MET A 436 25.22 -11.48 -0.55
N ILE A 437 24.22 -10.60 -0.34
CA ILE A 437 24.41 -9.15 -0.41
C ILE A 437 25.28 -8.65 0.76
N LEU A 438 25.02 -9.15 1.98
CA LEU A 438 25.78 -8.78 3.18
C LEU A 438 27.24 -9.22 3.13
N ASP A 439 27.50 -10.41 2.57
CA ASP A 439 28.84 -11.00 2.45
C ASP A 439 29.64 -10.41 1.28
N GLY A 440 29.01 -9.56 0.45
CA GLY A 440 29.66 -8.81 -0.63
C GLY A 440 29.78 -9.57 -1.95
N GLU A 441 29.19 -10.77 -2.06
CA GLU A 441 29.20 -11.57 -3.29
C GLU A 441 28.48 -10.86 -4.45
N MET A 442 27.56 -9.96 -4.12
CA MET A 442 26.73 -9.23 -5.08
C MET A 442 27.21 -7.79 -5.31
N ASP A 443 28.42 -7.44 -4.88
CA ASP A 443 28.96 -6.07 -4.98
C ASP A 443 29.19 -5.61 -6.43
N GLU A 444 29.47 -6.54 -7.35
CA GLU A 444 29.71 -6.25 -8.78
C GLU A 444 28.45 -5.85 -9.57
N TYR A 445 27.25 -6.13 -9.04
CA TYR A 445 25.99 -5.87 -9.74
C TYR A 445 25.47 -4.44 -9.47
N PRO A 446 24.85 -3.78 -10.48
CA PRO A 446 24.30 -2.44 -10.32
C PRO A 446 23.07 -2.44 -9.40
N GLU A 447 22.82 -1.33 -8.70
CA GLU A 447 21.69 -1.19 -7.77
C GLU A 447 20.32 -1.46 -8.42
N ASN A 448 20.13 -1.03 -9.67
CA ASN A 448 18.87 -1.18 -10.40
C ASN A 448 18.51 -2.65 -10.68
N ALA A 449 19.49 -3.55 -10.70
CA ALA A 449 19.24 -4.97 -10.85
C ALA A 449 18.47 -5.56 -9.65
N PHE A 450 18.57 -4.93 -8.47
CA PHE A 450 17.88 -5.37 -7.25
C PHE A 450 16.44 -4.84 -7.15
N PHE A 451 16.01 -3.95 -8.04
CA PHE A 451 14.70 -3.32 -7.97
C PHE A 451 13.62 -4.15 -8.67
N ASN A 452 12.47 -4.35 -7.99
CA ASN A 452 11.30 -5.11 -8.45
C ASN A 452 11.64 -6.50 -8.99
N VAL A 453 12.41 -7.27 -8.21
CA VAL A 453 12.79 -8.66 -8.52
C VAL A 453 12.34 -9.60 -7.40
N GLY A 454 12.17 -10.89 -7.69
CA GLY A 454 11.86 -11.92 -6.71
C GLY A 454 13.12 -12.38 -5.97
N THR A 455 13.80 -13.39 -6.52
CA THR A 455 14.97 -14.04 -5.91
C THR A 455 16.29 -13.38 -6.30
N ILE A 456 17.38 -13.79 -5.65
CA ILE A 456 18.73 -13.29 -5.94
C ILE A 456 19.24 -13.73 -7.32
N ASP A 457 18.81 -14.91 -7.80
CA ASP A 457 19.21 -15.43 -9.11
C ASP A 457 18.62 -14.54 -10.24
N GLU A 458 17.41 -14.00 -10.05
CA GLU A 458 16.80 -13.03 -10.97
C GLU A 458 17.57 -11.70 -11.05
N VAL A 459 18.23 -11.29 -9.97
CA VAL A 459 19.12 -10.09 -9.98
C VAL A 459 20.27 -10.32 -10.95
N ILE A 460 20.87 -11.51 -10.91
CA ILE A 460 21.99 -11.88 -11.80
C ILE A 460 21.51 -11.93 -13.25
N GLU A 461 20.34 -12.52 -13.51
CA GLU A 461 19.75 -12.56 -14.85
C GLU A 461 19.43 -11.16 -15.38
N LYS A 462 18.81 -10.31 -14.55
CA LYS A 462 18.48 -8.93 -14.90
C LYS A 462 19.73 -8.10 -15.17
N ALA A 463 20.77 -8.24 -14.35
CA ALA A 463 22.04 -7.56 -14.57
C ALA A 463 22.76 -8.04 -15.83
N LYS A 464 22.70 -9.34 -16.15
CA LYS A 464 23.21 -9.89 -17.42
C LYS A 464 22.39 -9.38 -18.60
N ALA A 465 21.07 -9.30 -18.47
CA ALA A 465 20.19 -8.76 -19.51
C ALA A 465 20.48 -7.27 -19.77
N GLU A 466 20.68 -6.47 -18.71
CA GLU A 466 21.07 -5.06 -18.83
C GLU A 466 22.46 -4.91 -19.46
N LYS A 467 23.45 -5.70 -19.03
CA LYS A 467 24.77 -5.75 -19.69
C LYS A 467 24.65 -6.16 -21.16
N SER A 468 23.81 -7.15 -21.49
CA SER A 468 23.60 -7.60 -22.87
C SER A 468 22.82 -6.61 -23.74
N ARG A 469 21.93 -5.78 -23.16
CA ARG A 469 21.27 -4.66 -23.85
C ARG A 469 22.26 -3.54 -24.17
N ILE A 470 23.28 -3.37 -23.34
CA ILE A 470 24.40 -2.46 -23.57
C ILE A 470 25.41 -3.09 -24.55
N GLU A 471 25.55 -4.42 -24.56
CA GLU A 471 26.52 -5.19 -25.36
C GLU A 471 25.91 -5.91 -26.58
N VAL A 472 24.83 -5.41 -27.20
CA VAL A 472 24.37 -5.97 -28.50
C VAL A 472 25.39 -5.59 -29.57
N PRO A 473 26.17 -6.53 -30.14
CA PRO A 473 27.16 -6.19 -31.16
C PRO A 473 26.43 -5.97 -32.48
N GLY A 474 26.27 -4.71 -32.91
CA GLY A 474 25.78 -4.43 -34.27
C GLY A 474 24.96 -3.17 -34.53
N MET A 475 24.76 -2.24 -33.58
CA MET A 475 24.14 -0.94 -33.89
C MET A 475 24.76 0.21 -33.09
N ASP A 476 25.90 0.71 -33.57
CA ASP A 476 26.57 1.94 -33.08
C ASP A 476 25.78 3.23 -33.40
N THR A 477 24.46 3.18 -33.64
CA THR A 477 23.67 4.34 -34.06
C THR A 477 22.28 4.37 -33.44
N PHE A 478 21.74 5.57 -33.28
CA PHE A 478 20.35 5.84 -32.94
C PHE A 478 19.63 6.49 -34.13
N GLY A 479 18.30 6.33 -34.20
CA GLY A 479 17.50 7.04 -35.20
C GLY A 479 17.38 8.52 -34.84
N LEU A 480 17.70 9.44 -35.76
CA LEU A 480 17.62 10.88 -35.54
C LEU A 480 16.60 11.51 -36.50
N LYS A 481 15.66 12.28 -35.93
CA LYS A 481 14.70 13.10 -36.67
C LYS A 481 14.75 14.55 -36.18
N ILE A 482 15.12 15.47 -37.05
CA ILE A 482 15.15 16.91 -36.76
C ILE A 482 14.01 17.57 -37.53
N ILE A 483 13.13 18.26 -36.81
CA ILE A 483 11.97 18.94 -37.37
C ILE A 483 12.07 20.43 -37.03
N SER A 484 12.05 21.27 -38.06
CA SER A 484 11.90 22.72 -37.93
C SER A 484 10.46 23.15 -38.15
N SER A 485 10.13 24.40 -37.85
CA SER A 485 8.76 24.94 -37.97
C SER A 485 8.15 24.85 -39.38
N ASP A 486 8.99 24.72 -40.41
CA ASP A 486 8.64 24.75 -41.83
C ASP A 486 8.82 23.42 -42.56
N ARG A 487 9.60 22.47 -42.02
CA ARG A 487 9.90 21.17 -42.66
C ARG A 487 10.55 20.15 -41.72
N VAL A 488 10.54 18.88 -42.13
CA VAL A 488 11.48 17.89 -41.59
C VAL A 488 12.86 18.20 -42.17
N PHE A 489 13.79 18.60 -41.31
CA PHE A 489 15.13 19.04 -41.71
C PHE A 489 16.07 17.86 -41.96
N TYR A 490 15.95 16.81 -41.16
CA TYR A 490 16.72 15.57 -41.31
C TYR A 490 15.97 14.38 -40.72
N GLU A 491 16.06 13.22 -41.38
CA GLU A 491 15.58 11.93 -40.87
C GLU A 491 16.56 10.84 -41.33
N GLY A 492 17.18 10.15 -40.36
CA GLY A 492 18.24 9.18 -40.66
C GLY A 492 18.81 8.54 -39.40
N ARG A 493 20.02 8.00 -39.49
CA ARG A 493 20.76 7.40 -38.36
C ARG A 493 21.94 8.27 -37.97
N CYS A 494 22.19 8.39 -36.68
CA CYS A 494 23.27 9.18 -36.11
C CYS A 494 24.02 8.36 -35.07
N ARG A 495 25.35 8.51 -35.00
CA ARG A 495 26.19 7.84 -34.02
C ARG A 495 26.33 8.67 -32.75
N LYS A 496 26.55 9.97 -32.90
CA LYS A 496 26.69 10.92 -31.79
C LYS A 496 26.05 12.25 -32.10
N MET A 497 25.45 12.87 -31.10
CA MET A 497 24.87 14.21 -31.22
C MET A 497 25.23 15.03 -29.99
N ILE A 498 25.66 16.27 -30.17
CA ILE A 498 25.85 17.24 -29.08
C ILE A 498 24.85 18.37 -29.28
N VAL A 499 24.03 18.65 -28.27
CA VAL A 499 23.02 19.71 -28.29
C VAL A 499 23.24 20.77 -27.21
N PRO A 500 22.93 22.04 -27.49
CA PRO A 500 23.01 23.10 -26.50
C PRO A 500 21.85 23.04 -25.50
N VAL A 501 22.17 23.06 -24.20
CA VAL A 501 21.19 22.98 -23.08
C VAL A 501 21.20 24.26 -22.21
N PRO A 502 20.13 24.56 -21.46
CA PRO A 502 19.99 25.81 -20.70
C PRO A 502 21.07 26.07 -19.64
N ASP A 503 21.56 25.02 -18.96
CA ASP A 503 22.48 25.13 -17.81
C ASP A 503 23.94 25.41 -18.21
N GLY A 504 24.19 25.62 -19.50
CA GLY A 504 25.51 25.88 -20.06
C GLY A 504 26.27 24.59 -20.39
N GLY A 505 26.86 24.55 -21.58
CA GLY A 505 27.52 23.36 -22.12
C GLY A 505 26.72 22.68 -23.24
N GLY A 506 27.33 21.67 -23.85
CA GLY A 506 26.67 20.79 -24.82
C GLY A 506 26.42 19.43 -24.18
N MET A 507 25.19 18.92 -24.29
CA MET A 507 24.88 17.56 -23.85
C MET A 507 25.18 16.57 -24.99
N GLU A 508 26.06 15.61 -24.73
CA GLU A 508 26.36 14.51 -25.67
C GLU A 508 25.33 13.40 -25.54
N ILE A 509 24.77 12.99 -26.67
CA ILE A 509 23.79 11.92 -26.81
C ILE A 509 24.45 10.80 -27.63
N LEU A 510 24.45 9.62 -27.04
CA LEU A 510 24.99 8.38 -27.59
C LEU A 510 23.85 7.38 -27.86
N PRO A 511 24.10 6.30 -28.63
CA PRO A 511 23.12 5.22 -28.78
C PRO A 511 22.75 4.67 -27.40
N HIS A 512 21.48 4.30 -27.22
CA HIS A 512 20.92 3.78 -25.96
C HIS A 512 20.94 4.77 -24.78
N HIS A 513 20.99 6.07 -25.04
CA HIS A 513 20.74 7.08 -24.02
C HIS A 513 19.36 6.85 -23.35
N GLU A 514 19.27 7.08 -22.03
CA GLU A 514 18.01 6.98 -21.29
C GLU A 514 16.92 7.86 -21.91
N ASP A 515 15.68 7.36 -21.83
CA ASP A 515 14.50 8.06 -22.33
C ASP A 515 14.30 9.37 -21.55
N MET A 516 14.28 10.49 -22.26
CA MET A 516 14.26 11.81 -21.64
C MET A 516 13.75 12.87 -22.61
N VAL A 517 13.13 13.92 -22.06
CA VAL A 517 12.80 15.15 -22.79
C VAL A 517 13.60 16.31 -22.20
N ILE A 518 14.33 17.02 -23.05
CA ILE A 518 15.18 18.16 -22.67
C ILE A 518 14.88 19.39 -23.52
N ALA A 519 15.01 20.56 -22.90
CA ALA A 519 14.96 21.84 -23.62
C ALA A 519 16.26 22.07 -24.39
N VAL A 520 16.13 22.47 -25.66
CA VAL A 520 17.24 22.88 -26.52
C VAL A 520 17.24 24.40 -26.58
N VAL A 521 18.39 25.03 -26.30
CA VAL A 521 18.53 26.48 -26.42
C VAL A 521 19.15 26.88 -27.76
N ILE A 522 19.10 28.18 -28.08
CA ILE A 522 19.73 28.70 -29.30
C ILE A 522 21.24 28.43 -29.23
N GLY A 523 21.77 27.65 -30.17
CA GLY A 523 23.17 27.26 -30.14
C GLY A 523 23.60 26.35 -31.29
N GLU A 524 24.83 25.88 -31.21
CA GLU A 524 25.43 25.00 -32.21
C GLU A 524 25.16 23.55 -31.81
N ALA A 525 24.41 22.83 -32.65
CA ALA A 525 24.28 21.38 -32.53
C ALA A 525 25.33 20.71 -33.43
N MET A 526 25.98 19.67 -32.93
CA MET A 526 27.01 18.93 -33.68
C MET A 526 26.57 17.48 -33.83
N LEU A 527 26.62 16.96 -35.06
CA LEU A 527 26.18 15.61 -35.41
C LEU A 527 27.36 14.81 -35.98
N GLN A 528 27.42 13.53 -35.65
CA GLN A 528 28.37 12.59 -36.23
C GLN A 528 27.65 11.36 -36.79
N PHE A 529 27.79 11.13 -38.09
CA PHE A 529 27.21 10.00 -38.82
C PHE A 529 28.17 8.80 -38.87
N GLU A 530 27.67 7.63 -39.32
CA GLU A 530 28.29 6.27 -39.21
C GLU A 530 29.82 6.21 -39.43
N GLU A 531 30.39 6.94 -40.41
CA GLU A 531 31.84 7.12 -40.61
C GLU A 531 32.19 8.55 -41.14
N GLY A 532 31.67 9.60 -40.49
CA GLY A 532 31.79 10.99 -40.97
C GLY A 532 32.56 11.97 -40.06
N GLU A 533 33.04 13.08 -40.67
CA GLU A 533 33.47 14.28 -39.93
C GLU A 533 32.27 14.88 -39.14
N TRP A 534 32.56 15.68 -38.11
CA TRP A 534 31.52 16.40 -37.37
C TRP A 534 30.80 17.42 -38.25
N VAL A 535 29.48 17.38 -38.20
CA VAL A 535 28.60 18.25 -38.96
C VAL A 535 27.89 19.22 -38.02
N ASN A 536 28.08 20.52 -38.23
CA ASN A 536 27.57 21.55 -37.34
C ASN A 536 26.30 22.18 -37.90
N LEU A 537 25.31 22.40 -37.04
CA LEU A 537 24.03 23.02 -37.37
C LEU A 537 23.77 24.20 -36.43
N ALA A 538 23.26 25.29 -36.97
CA ALA A 538 22.70 26.37 -36.17
C ALA A 538 21.25 26.01 -35.83
N VAL A 539 20.97 25.76 -34.55
CA VAL A 539 19.62 25.43 -34.08
C VAL A 539 19.03 26.55 -33.24
N GLY A 540 17.72 26.75 -33.40
CA GLY A 540 16.91 27.61 -32.55
C GLY A 540 16.48 26.91 -31.27
N ALA A 541 15.78 27.65 -30.40
CA ALA A 541 15.20 27.06 -29.19
C ALA A 541 14.13 26.01 -29.54
N GLY A 542 14.00 24.99 -28.70
CA GLY A 542 13.13 23.86 -28.94
C GLY A 542 13.18 22.82 -27.84
N PHE A 543 12.81 21.58 -28.18
CA PHE A 543 12.89 20.43 -27.30
C PHE A 543 13.45 19.23 -28.06
N LEU A 544 14.11 18.35 -27.33
CA LEU A 544 14.61 17.09 -27.84
C LEU A 544 14.04 15.97 -26.97
N GLU A 545 13.48 14.97 -27.61
CA GLU A 545 12.90 13.78 -27.00
C GLU A 545 13.73 12.55 -27.41
N ILE A 546 14.11 11.74 -26.42
CA ILE A 546 14.79 10.46 -26.60
C ILE A 546 13.82 9.39 -26.13
N VAL A 547 13.42 8.49 -27.02
CA VAL A 547 12.55 7.35 -26.71
C VAL A 547 12.97 6.15 -27.54
N ASN A 548 13.20 5.00 -26.91
CA ASN A 548 13.47 3.73 -27.60
C ASN A 548 14.61 3.81 -28.63
N ASN A 549 15.76 4.39 -28.24
CA ASN A 549 16.92 4.60 -29.11
C ASN A 549 16.62 5.42 -30.39
N ARG A 550 15.63 6.32 -30.30
CA ARG A 550 15.33 7.34 -31.31
C ARG A 550 15.32 8.71 -30.65
N VAL A 551 15.91 9.67 -31.35
CA VAL A 551 16.03 11.05 -30.95
C VAL A 551 15.21 11.90 -31.90
N THR A 552 14.20 12.60 -31.37
CA THR A 552 13.39 13.57 -32.10
C THR A 552 13.69 14.97 -31.58
N MET A 553 14.28 15.83 -32.40
CA MET A 553 14.57 17.22 -32.06
C MET A 553 13.60 18.16 -32.79
N LEU A 554 12.76 18.85 -32.01
CA LEU A 554 11.80 19.84 -32.47
C LEU A 554 12.35 21.24 -32.18
N VAL A 555 12.77 21.98 -33.20
CA VAL A 555 13.38 23.32 -33.04
C VAL A 555 12.66 24.35 -33.89
N GLN A 556 12.68 25.62 -33.48
CA GLN A 556 12.06 26.68 -34.29
C GLN A 556 12.72 26.83 -35.66
N THR A 557 14.05 26.73 -35.71
CA THR A 557 14.88 26.90 -36.91
C THR A 557 16.05 25.92 -36.87
N ALA A 558 16.41 25.35 -38.02
CA ALA A 558 17.64 24.58 -38.22
C ALA A 558 18.27 25.01 -39.55
N GLU A 559 19.53 25.43 -39.53
CA GLU A 559 20.27 25.90 -40.72
C GLU A 559 21.63 25.22 -40.82
N LYS A 560 22.02 24.83 -42.04
CA LYS A 560 23.37 24.33 -42.35
C LYS A 560 24.34 25.50 -42.49
N PRO A 561 25.66 25.30 -42.30
CA PRO A 561 26.66 26.36 -42.47
C PRO A 561 26.59 27.04 -43.84
N GLU A 562 26.24 26.29 -44.89
CA GLU A 562 26.17 26.75 -46.29
C GLU A 562 24.92 27.57 -46.60
N ASP A 563 23.84 27.37 -45.84
CA ASP A 563 22.57 28.07 -46.02
C ASP A 563 22.54 29.41 -45.26
N ILE A 564 23.57 29.69 -44.44
CA ILE A 564 23.66 30.90 -43.62
C ILE A 564 24.35 32.02 -44.40
N ASP A 565 23.59 33.09 -44.70
CA ASP A 565 24.18 34.34 -45.20
C ASP A 565 24.94 35.06 -44.07
N ALA A 566 26.26 34.93 -44.09
CA ALA A 566 27.14 35.51 -43.09
C ALA A 566 27.12 37.05 -43.06
N ARG A 567 26.87 37.72 -44.19
CA ARG A 567 26.76 39.20 -44.22
C ARG A 567 25.48 39.63 -43.54
N HIS A 568 24.37 38.99 -43.88
CA HIS A 568 23.08 39.29 -43.26
C HIS A 568 23.05 38.97 -41.77
N ALA A 569 23.66 37.85 -41.35
CA ALA A 569 23.80 37.52 -39.93
C ALA A 569 24.64 38.54 -39.15
N GLN A 570 25.68 39.09 -39.77
CA GLN A 570 26.50 40.14 -39.17
C GLN A 570 25.74 41.47 -39.03
N GLU A 571 25.02 41.89 -40.07
CA GLU A 571 24.16 43.09 -40.01
C GLU A 571 23.08 42.96 -38.93
N GLN A 572 22.46 41.79 -38.80
CA GLN A 572 21.48 41.51 -37.74
C GLN A 572 22.09 41.54 -36.34
N MET A 573 23.33 41.08 -36.19
CA MET A 573 24.07 41.13 -34.93
C MET A 573 24.35 42.57 -34.52
N GLU A 574 24.94 43.36 -35.42
CA GLU A 574 25.26 44.78 -35.19
C GLU A 574 24.00 45.59 -34.87
N TYR A 575 22.91 45.38 -35.62
CA TYR A 575 21.62 46.01 -35.35
C TYR A 575 21.04 45.62 -33.98
N ALA A 576 21.13 44.34 -33.59
CA ALA A 576 20.63 43.87 -32.29
C ALA A 576 21.48 44.40 -31.11
N GLU A 577 22.80 44.53 -31.28
CA GLU A 577 23.71 45.13 -30.28
C GLU A 577 23.43 46.62 -30.08
N GLU A 578 23.27 47.38 -31.16
CA GLU A 578 22.92 48.81 -31.08
C GLU A 578 21.56 49.00 -30.42
N LYS A 579 20.60 48.14 -30.76
CA LYS A 579 19.26 48.16 -30.19
C LYS A 579 19.30 47.87 -28.68
N LEU A 580 20.07 46.88 -28.22
CA LEU A 580 20.25 46.59 -26.78
C LEU A 580 20.85 47.74 -25.96
N ARG A 581 21.60 48.66 -26.59
CA ARG A 581 22.14 49.86 -25.92
C ARG A 581 21.10 50.95 -25.68
N GLN A 582 19.92 50.86 -26.27
CA GLN A 582 18.82 51.80 -26.08
C GLN A 582 17.93 51.39 -24.89
N LYS A 583 17.27 52.35 -24.24
CA LYS A 583 16.28 52.04 -23.20
C LYS A 583 15.05 51.39 -23.82
N GLN A 584 14.73 50.18 -23.40
CA GLN A 584 13.61 49.40 -23.92
C GLN A 584 12.73 48.87 -22.78
N SER A 585 11.52 48.44 -23.14
CA SER A 585 10.70 47.65 -22.23
C SER A 585 11.36 46.29 -21.93
N ILE A 586 11.05 45.69 -20.78
CA ILE A 586 11.61 44.39 -20.35
C ILE A 586 11.38 43.31 -21.41
N GLN A 587 10.19 43.28 -22.04
CA GLN A 587 9.87 42.31 -23.10
C GLN A 587 10.68 42.51 -24.38
N GLU A 588 10.89 43.76 -24.81
CA GLU A 588 11.71 44.07 -25.98
C GLU A 588 13.19 43.77 -25.75
N TYR A 589 13.68 44.00 -24.53
CA TYR A 589 15.04 43.64 -24.14
C TYR A 589 15.30 42.15 -24.33
N TYR A 590 14.45 41.27 -23.79
CA TYR A 590 14.59 39.81 -23.95
C TYR A 590 14.45 39.35 -25.41
N ARG A 591 13.55 39.96 -26.20
CA ARG A 591 13.41 39.66 -27.63
C ARG A 591 14.66 40.06 -28.42
N THR A 592 15.24 41.22 -28.12
CA THR A 592 16.45 41.71 -28.78
C THR A 592 17.66 40.86 -28.37
N GLN A 593 17.74 40.45 -27.10
CA GLN A 593 18.75 39.52 -26.60
C GLN A 593 18.69 38.16 -27.32
N ALA A 594 17.49 37.57 -27.48
CA ALA A 594 17.31 36.32 -28.22
C ALA A 594 17.62 36.48 -29.73
N SER A 595 17.36 37.66 -30.31
CA SER A 595 17.76 37.99 -31.68
C SER A 595 19.29 38.05 -31.82
N LEU A 596 19.97 38.67 -30.86
CA LEU A 596 21.43 38.75 -30.83
C LEU A 596 22.07 37.36 -30.70
N SER A 597 21.59 36.53 -29.77
CA SER A 597 22.08 35.16 -29.60
C SER A 597 21.91 34.31 -30.86
N ARG A 598 20.79 34.46 -31.58
CA ARG A 598 20.58 33.79 -32.88
C ARG A 598 21.57 34.26 -33.94
N ALA A 599 21.76 35.57 -34.09
CA ALA A 599 22.68 36.14 -35.08
C ALA A 599 24.14 35.73 -34.80
N MET A 600 24.58 35.80 -33.54
CA MET A 600 25.90 35.33 -33.11
C MET A 600 26.11 33.84 -33.40
N ASN A 601 25.11 33.00 -33.11
CA ASN A 601 25.19 31.57 -33.37
C ASN A 601 25.27 31.26 -34.87
N ARG A 602 24.44 31.90 -35.70
CA ARG A 602 24.49 31.78 -37.17
C ARG A 602 25.87 32.17 -37.71
N LEU A 603 26.45 33.27 -37.22
CA LEU A 603 27.79 33.73 -37.62
C LEU A 603 28.93 32.80 -37.14
N LYS A 604 28.75 32.15 -35.98
CA LYS A 604 29.70 31.16 -35.45
C LYS A 604 29.70 29.89 -36.31
N VAL A 605 28.51 29.39 -36.66
CA VAL A 605 28.35 28.17 -37.46
C VAL A 605 28.74 28.39 -38.93
N SER A 606 28.49 29.57 -39.51
CA SER A 606 28.88 29.89 -40.90
C SER A 606 30.39 29.89 -41.15
N LYS A 607 31.20 30.02 -40.10
CA LYS A 607 32.67 29.95 -40.15
C LYS A 607 33.22 28.53 -40.06
N ARG A 608 32.37 27.50 -39.88
CA ARG A 608 32.76 26.09 -39.79
C ARG A 608 32.77 25.43 -41.18
N LYS A 609 33.38 24.24 -41.29
CA LYS A 609 33.47 23.47 -42.55
C LYS A 609 32.07 23.12 -43.09
N LYS A 610 32.01 22.89 -44.41
CA LYS A 610 30.82 22.50 -45.19
C LYS A 610 30.22 21.15 -44.75
N TRP A 611 28.91 21.01 -44.96
CA TRP A 611 28.04 19.95 -44.44
C TRP A 611 28.19 18.63 -45.20
#